data_AF-A0A1V5IQ95-F1
#
_entry.id   AF-A0A1V5IQ95-F1
#
_cell.length_a   1.000
_cell.length_b   1.000
_cell.length_c   1.000
_cell.angle_alpha   90.00
_cell.angle_beta   90.00
_cell.angle_gamma   90.00
#
_symmetry.space_group_name_H-M   'P 1'
#
loop_
_entity.id
_entity.type
_entity.pdbx_description
1 polymer ?
#
loop_
_entity_poly.entity_id
_entity_poly.type
_entity_poly.pdbx_seq_one_letter_code
_entity_poly.pdbx_strand_id
1 'polypeptide(L)'
;MERATVAEAAERLGITPDAVRSRLRRGTLSGGKDGESWFVWLDTDRTPTGDRQDTDSRRQDATGHQQSATVGGDPARSLEVLQVELESARELLTLTEEQLAAAREEANFLRERITAQEAIIAQLAEAQTEAWRRRDVLEAQSRAALPEGRKRWWWPFGKA
;
A
#
# COMPACT_ATOMS: atom_id res chain seq x y z
N MET A 1 22.52 -2.71 19.43
CA MET A 1 21.76 -2.84 18.16
C MET A 1 20.50 -3.65 18.40
N GLU A 2 19.37 -2.97 18.44
CA GLU A 2 18.04 -3.56 18.57
C GLU A 2 17.33 -3.57 17.22
N ARG A 3 16.62 -4.65 16.93
CA ARG A 3 15.82 -4.80 15.70
C ARG A 3 14.43 -4.21 15.97
N ALA A 4 14.11 -3.11 15.30
CA ALA A 4 12.79 -2.47 15.36
C ALA A 4 12.05 -2.63 14.03
N THR A 5 10.72 -2.70 14.08
CA THR A 5 9.90 -2.58 12.86
C THR A 5 9.97 -1.15 12.31
N VAL A 6 9.57 -0.93 11.05
CA VAL A 6 9.50 0.43 10.47
C VAL A 6 8.62 1.37 11.31
N ALA A 7 7.49 0.87 11.82
CA ALA A 7 6.56 1.66 12.63
C ALA A 7 7.19 2.06 13.98
N GLU A 8 7.81 1.09 14.65
CA GLU A 8 8.49 1.33 15.92
C GLU A 8 9.74 2.22 15.77
N ALA A 9 10.47 2.07 14.67
CA ALA A 9 11.58 2.96 14.33
C ALA A 9 11.11 4.39 14.06
N ALA A 10 9.93 4.57 13.47
CA ALA A 10 9.34 5.88 13.22
C ALA A 10 9.02 6.60 14.53
N GLU A 11 8.39 5.89 15.48
CA GLU A 11 8.10 6.41 16.83
C GLU A 11 9.38 6.77 17.59
N ARG A 12 10.37 5.87 17.59
CA ARG A 12 11.64 6.10 18.30
C ARG A 12 12.47 7.24 17.70
N LEU A 13 12.41 7.44 16.39
CA LEU A 13 13.15 8.50 15.68
C LEU A 13 12.35 9.81 15.54
N GLY A 14 11.07 9.85 15.93
CA GLY A 14 10.21 11.03 15.78
C GLY A 14 9.95 11.45 14.33
N ILE A 15 9.98 10.50 13.39
CA ILE A 15 9.76 10.73 11.95
C ILE A 15 8.61 9.87 11.44
N THR A 16 8.17 10.09 10.20
CA THR A 16 7.12 9.25 9.60
C THR A 16 7.66 7.88 9.19
N PRO A 17 6.82 6.82 9.20
CA PRO A 17 7.19 5.49 8.70
C PRO A 17 7.71 5.52 7.25
N ASP A 18 7.21 6.45 6.43
CA ASP A 18 7.65 6.63 5.06
C ASP A 18 9.07 7.22 4.97
N ALA A 19 9.41 8.17 5.86
CA ALA A 19 10.77 8.68 5.98
C ALA A 19 11.75 7.59 6.43
N VAL A 20 11.32 6.66 7.30
CA VAL A 20 12.12 5.48 7.68
C VAL A 20 12.39 4.58 6.46
N ARG A 21 11.36 4.28 5.65
CA ARG A 21 11.52 3.49 4.40
C ARG A 21 12.41 4.18 3.39
N SER A 22 12.27 5.50 3.21
CA SER A 22 13.14 6.26 2.31
C SER A 22 14.61 6.24 2.77
N ARG A 23 14.88 6.26 4.07
CA ARG A 23 16.25 6.18 4.61
C ARG A 23 16.85 4.78 4.49
N LEU A 24 16.03 3.73 4.68
CA LEU A 24 16.43 2.34 4.38
C LEU A 24 16.81 2.18 2.90
N ARG A 25 15.99 2.70 1.97
CA ARG A 25 16.25 2.65 0.52
C ARG A 25 17.51 3.43 0.12
N ARG A 26 17.81 4.54 0.80
CA ARG A 26 19.02 5.36 0.60
C ARG A 26 20.25 4.82 1.33
N GLY A 27 20.11 3.76 2.14
CA GLY A 27 21.21 3.16 2.91
C GLY A 27 21.66 4.00 4.13
N THR A 28 20.91 5.02 4.52
CA THR A 28 21.21 5.86 5.70
C THR A 28 20.77 5.21 7.01
N LEU A 29 19.83 4.25 6.94
CA LEU A 29 19.48 3.38 8.06
C LEU A 29 19.87 1.95 7.72
N SER A 30 20.53 1.29 8.66
CA SER A 30 20.86 -0.13 8.55
C SER A 30 19.62 -0.95 8.82
N GLY A 31 19.29 -1.87 7.93
CA GLY A 31 18.11 -2.70 8.05
C GLY A 31 17.97 -3.66 6.89
N GLY A 32 17.05 -4.60 7.04
CA GLY A 32 16.84 -5.67 6.08
C GLY A 32 15.38 -6.05 5.99
N LYS A 33 15.02 -6.67 4.87
CA LYS A 33 13.73 -7.33 4.71
C LYS A 33 13.84 -8.71 5.34
N ASP A 34 12.96 -9.01 6.28
CA ASP A 34 12.84 -10.35 6.87
C ASP A 34 11.40 -10.82 6.67
N GLY A 35 11.23 -11.80 5.78
CA GLY A 35 9.91 -12.22 5.28
C GLY A 35 9.20 -11.11 4.52
N GLU A 36 8.00 -10.74 4.97
CA GLU A 36 7.16 -9.71 4.35
C GLU A 36 7.39 -8.30 4.92
N SER A 37 8.11 -8.20 6.05
CA SER A 37 8.26 -6.96 6.82
C SER A 37 9.68 -6.40 6.74
N TRP A 38 9.78 -5.06 6.73
CA TRP A 38 11.04 -4.35 6.80
C TRP A 38 11.42 -4.07 8.26
N PHE A 39 12.70 -4.26 8.58
CA PHE A 39 13.24 -4.03 9.92
C PHE A 39 14.44 -3.09 9.86
N VAL A 40 14.56 -2.26 10.89
CA VAL A 40 15.64 -1.29 11.09
C VAL A 40 16.45 -1.73 12.30
N TRP A 41 17.78 -1.63 12.20
CA TRP A 41 18.69 -1.88 13.30
C TRP A 41 19.02 -0.52 13.91
N LEU A 42 18.50 -0.28 15.12
CA LEU A 42 18.72 0.97 15.84
C LEU A 42 19.76 0.75 16.94
N ASP A 43 20.66 1.72 17.10
CA ASP A 43 21.52 1.78 18.28
C ASP A 43 20.77 2.54 19.38
N THR A 44 20.62 1.94 20.56
CA THR A 44 19.61 2.31 21.56
C THR A 44 19.97 3.52 22.43
N ASP A 45 21.09 4.20 22.16
CA ASP A 45 21.64 5.22 23.07
C ASP A 45 21.39 6.67 22.64
N ARG A 46 20.32 6.95 21.86
CA ARG A 46 19.90 8.32 21.59
C ARG A 46 18.43 8.53 21.89
N THR A 47 18.17 8.91 23.13
CA THR A 47 16.93 9.53 23.59
C THR A 47 16.64 10.86 22.86
N PRO A 48 15.37 11.27 22.80
CA PRO A 48 14.87 12.20 21.78
C PRO A 48 15.22 13.64 22.15
N THR A 49 16.14 14.24 21.40
CA THR A 49 16.25 15.70 21.39
C THR A 49 15.23 16.22 20.39
N GLY A 50 14.06 16.60 20.91
CA GLY A 50 13.23 17.58 20.23
C GLY A 50 14.06 18.84 20.10
N ASP A 51 14.60 19.08 18.91
CA ASP A 51 14.92 20.43 18.51
C ASP A 51 14.64 20.66 17.04
N ARG A 52 13.96 21.77 16.83
CA ARG A 52 13.53 22.31 15.56
C ARG A 52 14.76 23.00 15.00
N GLN A 53 15.41 22.42 13.99
CA GLN A 53 16.38 23.19 13.23
C GLN A 53 16.36 22.85 11.74
N ASP A 54 15.84 23.85 11.03
CA ASP A 54 16.23 24.31 9.71
C ASP A 54 17.54 23.73 9.15
N THR A 55 17.45 23.42 7.86
CA THR A 55 18.47 23.66 6.83
C THR A 55 19.93 23.44 7.23
N ASP A 56 20.53 22.33 6.77
CA ASP A 56 21.81 22.46 6.05
C ASP A 56 22.10 21.21 5.22
N SER A 57 21.96 21.34 3.90
CA SER A 57 22.58 20.44 2.94
C SER A 57 24.04 20.87 2.78
N ARG A 58 24.88 20.56 3.77
CA ARG A 58 26.32 20.81 3.67
C ARG A 58 27.13 19.62 4.18
N ARG A 59 27.65 18.86 3.22
CA ARG A 59 29.09 18.56 2.99
C ARG A 59 29.25 17.22 2.29
N GLN A 60 29.68 17.28 1.04
CA GLN A 60 30.73 16.37 0.58
C GLN A 60 31.85 17.26 0.07
N ASP A 61 32.97 17.21 0.79
CA ASP A 61 34.19 17.92 0.47
C ASP A 61 34.97 17.21 -0.65
N ALA A 62 35.69 18.02 -1.40
CA ALA A 62 36.93 17.73 -2.12
C ALA A 62 36.86 16.96 -3.45
N THR A 63 36.66 17.72 -4.53
CA THR A 63 37.64 17.71 -5.63
C THR A 63 37.75 19.14 -6.17
N GLY A 64 38.99 19.62 -6.24
CA GLY A 64 39.27 21.01 -6.60
C GLY A 64 38.89 21.33 -8.04
N HIS A 65 38.15 22.41 -8.22
CA HIS A 65 38.39 23.29 -9.35
C HIS A 65 38.10 24.73 -8.92
N GLN A 66 39.18 25.49 -8.81
CA GLN A 66 39.11 26.95 -8.85
C GLN A 66 38.31 27.37 -10.07
N GLN A 67 37.25 28.16 -9.90
CA GLN A 67 36.92 29.22 -10.85
C GLN A 67 36.38 30.43 -10.08
N SER A 68 37.31 31.23 -9.57
CA SER A 68 37.12 32.67 -9.61
C SER A 68 37.39 33.08 -11.06
N ALA A 69 36.36 33.43 -11.82
CA ALA A 69 36.50 34.23 -13.03
C ALA A 69 35.17 34.90 -13.37
N THR A 70 35.17 36.21 -13.20
CA THR A 70 34.26 37.17 -13.83
C THR A 70 34.18 36.95 -15.35
N VAL A 71 33.01 37.21 -15.93
CA VAL A 71 32.82 37.79 -17.30
C VAL A 71 33.38 36.94 -18.47
N GLY A 72 32.48 36.42 -19.32
CA GLY A 72 32.83 35.92 -20.66
C GLY A 72 32.91 34.40 -20.81
N GLY A 73 31.94 33.65 -20.27
CA GLY A 73 31.77 32.24 -20.64
C GLY A 73 31.32 32.13 -22.10
N ASP A 74 32.02 31.31 -22.89
CA ASP A 74 31.67 31.02 -24.28
C ASP A 74 30.20 30.54 -24.35
N PRO A 75 29.27 31.31 -24.95
CA PRO A 75 27.85 30.96 -24.97
C PRO A 75 27.62 29.60 -25.64
N ALA A 76 28.54 29.15 -26.51
CA ALA A 76 28.49 27.83 -27.11
C ALA A 76 28.57 26.70 -26.05
N ARG A 77 29.43 26.83 -25.04
CA ARG A 77 29.53 25.83 -23.96
C ARG A 77 28.30 25.80 -23.06
N SER A 78 27.72 26.97 -22.77
CA SER A 78 26.48 27.04 -22.01
C SER A 78 25.29 26.44 -22.78
N LEU A 79 25.24 26.64 -24.10
CA LEU A 79 24.21 26.03 -24.95
C LEU A 79 24.34 24.50 -25.00
N GLU A 80 25.56 23.97 -25.09
CA GLU A 80 25.79 22.53 -25.09
C GLU A 80 25.32 21.86 -23.79
N VAL A 81 25.64 22.47 -22.63
CA VAL A 81 25.14 21.98 -21.33
C VAL A 81 23.62 22.00 -21.27
N LEU A 82 22.98 23.09 -21.69
CA LEU A 82 21.51 23.19 -21.71
C LEU A 82 20.86 22.19 -22.67
N GLN A 83 21.51 21.86 -23.79
CA GLN A 83 21.03 20.84 -24.71
C GLN A 83 21.08 19.44 -24.09
N VAL A 84 22.17 19.11 -23.40
CA VAL A 84 22.30 17.84 -22.67
C VAL A 84 21.26 17.74 -21.55
N GLU A 85 21.03 18.83 -20.81
CA GLU A 85 19.99 18.88 -19.77
C GLU A 85 18.58 18.72 -20.36
N LEU A 86 18.29 19.35 -21.50
CA LEU A 86 17.00 19.24 -22.18
C LEU A 86 16.75 17.81 -22.65
N GLU A 87 17.77 17.15 -23.21
CA GLU A 87 17.65 15.76 -23.68
C GLU A 87 17.46 14.80 -22.49
N SER A 88 18.24 14.97 -21.43
CA SER A 88 18.07 14.21 -20.17
C SER A 88 16.67 14.40 -19.57
N ALA A 89 16.16 15.63 -19.55
CA ALA A 89 14.80 15.90 -19.06
C ALA A 89 13.72 15.24 -19.92
N ARG A 90 13.92 15.17 -21.23
CA ARG A 90 12.99 14.46 -22.16
C ARG A 90 13.02 12.96 -21.93
N GLU A 91 14.20 12.35 -21.79
CA GLU A 91 14.34 10.92 -21.49
C GLU A 91 13.66 10.55 -20.16
N LEU A 92 13.84 11.39 -19.13
CA LEU A 92 13.15 11.21 -17.85
C LEU A 92 11.63 11.33 -18.02
N LEU A 93 11.15 12.31 -18.80
CA LEU A 93 9.73 12.47 -19.07
C LEU A 93 9.16 11.20 -19.73
N THR A 94 9.80 10.69 -20.78
CA THR A 94 9.36 9.46 -21.47
C THR A 94 9.31 8.28 -20.51
N LEU A 95 10.33 8.11 -19.67
CA LEU A 95 10.34 7.04 -18.66
C LEU A 95 9.19 7.19 -17.66
N THR A 96 8.91 8.41 -17.21
CA THR A 96 7.80 8.65 -16.27
C THR A 96 6.44 8.43 -16.91
N GLU A 97 6.27 8.76 -18.19
CA GLU A 97 5.03 8.53 -18.94
C GLU A 97 4.79 7.04 -19.13
N GLU A 98 5.83 6.26 -19.46
CA GLU A 98 5.77 4.79 -19.53
C GLU A 98 5.40 4.17 -18.18
N GLN A 99 6.03 4.63 -17.09
CA GLN A 99 5.69 4.17 -15.73
C GLN A 99 4.25 4.50 -15.37
N LEU A 100 3.76 5.69 -15.74
CA LEU A 100 2.38 6.10 -15.51
C LEU A 100 1.40 5.26 -16.34
N ALA A 101 1.74 4.93 -17.58
CA ALA A 101 0.94 4.05 -18.43
C ALA A 101 0.83 2.64 -17.82
N ALA A 102 1.95 2.04 -17.43
CA ALA A 102 1.97 0.73 -16.76
C ALA A 102 1.16 0.72 -15.46
N ALA A 103 1.31 1.76 -14.62
CA ALA A 103 0.54 1.89 -13.38
C ALA A 103 -0.97 2.04 -13.64
N ARG A 104 -1.36 2.74 -14.71
CA ARG A 104 -2.77 2.86 -15.12
C ARG A 104 -3.33 1.53 -15.60
N GLU A 105 -2.57 0.76 -16.37
CA GLU A 105 -2.98 -0.58 -16.81
C GLU A 105 -3.18 -1.52 -15.61
N GLU A 106 -2.25 -1.51 -14.65
CA GLU A 106 -2.39 -2.30 -13.43
C GLU A 106 -3.60 -1.87 -12.59
N ALA A 107 -3.84 -0.57 -12.44
CA ALA A 107 -5.02 -0.06 -11.75
C ALA A 107 -6.34 -0.48 -12.43
N ASN A 108 -6.39 -0.43 -13.76
CA ASN A 108 -7.55 -0.87 -14.53
C ASN A 108 -7.79 -2.37 -14.35
N PHE A 109 -6.73 -3.19 -14.43
CA PHE A 109 -6.81 -4.63 -14.21
C PHE A 109 -7.34 -4.97 -12.81
N LEU A 110 -6.83 -4.31 -11.77
CA LEU A 110 -7.32 -4.53 -10.40
C LEU A 110 -8.79 -4.10 -10.25
N ARG A 111 -9.17 -2.99 -10.88
CA ARG A 111 -10.56 -2.52 -10.87
C ARG A 111 -11.49 -3.53 -11.53
N GLU A 112 -11.12 -4.07 -12.69
CA GLU A 112 -11.87 -5.13 -13.36
C GLU A 112 -12.02 -6.37 -12.46
N ARG A 113 -10.94 -6.80 -11.81
CA ARG A 113 -10.99 -7.92 -10.86
C ARG A 113 -11.93 -7.66 -9.68
N ILE A 114 -11.92 -6.45 -9.11
CA ILE A 114 -12.83 -6.07 -8.04
C ILE A 114 -14.28 -6.12 -8.55
N THR A 115 -14.57 -5.54 -9.71
CA THR A 115 -15.93 -5.57 -10.27
C THR A 115 -16.42 -6.99 -10.54
N ALA A 116 -15.55 -7.90 -11.00
CA ALA A 116 -15.88 -9.30 -11.17
C ALA A 116 -16.17 -10.00 -9.82
N GLN A 117 -15.39 -9.70 -8.78
CA GLN A 117 -15.63 -10.21 -7.43
C GLN A 117 -16.94 -9.69 -6.84
N GLU A 118 -17.23 -8.39 -7.01
CA GLU A 118 -18.48 -7.77 -6.57
C GLU A 118 -19.69 -8.42 -7.25
N ALA A 119 -19.60 -8.74 -8.55
CA ALA A 119 -20.65 -9.46 -9.26
C ALA A 119 -20.90 -10.87 -8.68
N ILE A 120 -19.84 -11.60 -8.34
CA ILE A 120 -19.94 -12.92 -7.69
C ILE A 120 -20.61 -12.79 -6.31
N ILE A 121 -20.22 -11.79 -5.52
CA ILE A 121 -20.82 -11.53 -4.21
C ILE A 121 -22.31 -11.21 -4.35
N ALA A 122 -22.69 -10.38 -5.32
CA ALA A 122 -24.09 -10.06 -5.59
C ALA A 122 -24.91 -11.29 -5.98
N GLN A 123 -24.39 -12.13 -6.89
CA GLN A 123 -25.04 -13.39 -7.28
C GLN A 123 -25.22 -14.34 -6.09
N LEU A 124 -24.21 -14.47 -5.23
CA LEU A 124 -24.30 -15.30 -4.03
C LEU A 124 -25.35 -14.76 -3.05
N ALA A 125 -25.39 -13.45 -2.85
CA ALA A 125 -26.38 -12.81 -1.99
C ALA A 125 -27.81 -13.05 -2.52
N GLU A 126 -28.02 -12.90 -3.82
CA GLU A 126 -29.31 -13.19 -4.46
C GLU A 126 -29.71 -14.66 -4.28
N ALA A 127 -28.81 -15.59 -4.58
CA ALA A 127 -29.04 -17.02 -4.40
C ALA A 127 -29.41 -17.38 -2.94
N GLN A 128 -28.75 -16.74 -1.96
CA GLN A 128 -29.12 -16.88 -0.56
C GLN A 128 -30.52 -16.33 -0.28
N THR A 129 -30.86 -15.12 -0.72
CA THR A 129 -32.20 -14.56 -0.50
C THR A 129 -33.31 -15.44 -1.10
N GLU A 130 -33.08 -16.03 -2.27
CA GLU A 130 -34.03 -16.97 -2.86
C GLU A 130 -34.14 -18.27 -2.06
N ALA A 131 -33.02 -18.81 -1.56
CA ALA A 131 -33.05 -20.02 -0.74
C ALA A 131 -33.85 -19.80 0.55
N TRP A 132 -33.69 -18.64 1.19
CA TRP A 132 -34.48 -18.26 2.36
C TRP A 132 -35.97 -18.13 2.00
N ARG A 133 -36.29 -17.46 0.88
CA ARG A 133 -37.68 -17.37 0.39
C ARG A 133 -38.29 -18.75 0.14
N ARG A 134 -37.57 -19.67 -0.51
CA ARG A 134 -38.02 -21.06 -0.75
C ARG A 134 -38.30 -21.78 0.57
N ARG A 135 -37.42 -21.63 1.56
CA ARG A 135 -37.60 -22.22 2.90
C ARG A 135 -38.86 -21.69 3.57
N ASP A 136 -39.05 -20.38 3.59
CA ASP A 136 -40.19 -19.76 4.27
C ASP A 136 -41.53 -20.14 3.60
N VAL A 137 -41.55 -20.28 2.27
CA VAL A 137 -42.71 -20.81 1.52
C VAL A 137 -43.01 -22.26 1.94
N LEU A 138 -41.99 -23.12 2.02
CA LEU A 138 -42.16 -24.50 2.47
C LEU A 138 -42.65 -24.56 3.93
N GLU A 139 -42.13 -23.71 4.81
CA GLU A 139 -42.58 -23.62 6.20
C GLU A 139 -44.05 -23.19 6.27
N ALA A 140 -44.45 -22.17 5.50
CA ALA A 140 -45.83 -21.71 5.43
C ALA A 140 -46.79 -22.80 4.90
N GLN A 141 -46.39 -23.52 3.85
CA GLN A 141 -47.15 -24.67 3.32
C GLN A 141 -47.27 -25.77 4.36
N SER A 142 -46.19 -26.09 5.08
CA SER A 142 -46.22 -27.09 6.15
C SER A 142 -47.19 -26.67 7.25
N ARG A 143 -47.16 -25.41 7.68
CA ARG A 143 -48.05 -24.87 8.73
C ARG A 143 -49.51 -24.88 8.30
N ALA A 144 -49.81 -24.56 7.03
CA ALA A 144 -51.17 -24.60 6.49
C ALA A 144 -51.70 -26.02 6.29
N ALA A 145 -50.82 -27.00 6.03
CA ALA A 145 -51.17 -28.41 5.90
C ALA A 145 -51.39 -29.12 7.25
N LEU A 146 -50.98 -28.52 8.37
CA LEU A 146 -51.33 -29.05 9.69
C LEU A 146 -52.83 -28.87 9.92
N PRO A 147 -53.59 -29.94 10.19
CA PRO A 147 -55.01 -29.83 10.47
C PRO A 147 -55.24 -29.01 11.74
N GLU A 148 -56.00 -27.91 11.65
CA GLU A 148 -56.46 -27.17 12.82
C GLU A 148 -57.29 -28.11 13.71
N GLY A 149 -56.79 -28.36 14.92
CA GLY A 149 -57.59 -29.01 15.97
C GLY A 149 -57.44 -30.52 16.14
N ARG A 150 -56.25 -31.10 15.98
CA ARG A 150 -56.00 -32.43 16.58
C ARG A 150 -54.98 -32.35 17.72
N LYS A 151 -55.53 -32.41 18.95
CA LYS A 151 -54.79 -32.63 20.20
C LYS A 151 -53.75 -33.72 19.97
N ARG A 152 -52.50 -33.46 20.32
CA ARG A 152 -51.37 -34.39 20.22
C ARG A 152 -51.65 -35.62 21.09
N TRP A 153 -52.27 -36.64 20.52
CA TRP A 153 -52.39 -37.96 21.13
C TRP A 153 -51.47 -38.91 20.38
N TRP A 154 -50.81 -39.77 21.16
CA TRP A 154 -50.13 -41.02 20.79
C TRP A 154 -48.80 -40.95 19.99
N TRP A 155 -47.71 -41.37 20.65
CA TRP A 155 -46.78 -42.35 20.06
C TRP A 155 -46.74 -43.54 21.04
N PRO A 156 -47.30 -44.71 20.71
CA PRO A 156 -47.02 -45.95 21.43
C PRO A 156 -46.27 -46.89 20.48
N PHE A 157 -44.95 -47.00 20.62
CA PHE A 157 -44.27 -48.20 20.13
C PHE A 157 -44.21 -49.18 21.29
N GLY A 158 -45.02 -50.24 21.13
CA GLY A 158 -45.31 -51.25 22.13
C GLY A 158 -44.12 -52.15 22.44
N LYS A 159 -44.15 -52.68 23.66
CA LYS A 159 -43.33 -53.81 24.09
C LYS A 159 -43.64 -55.05 23.24
N ALA A 160 -42.60 -55.77 22.85
CA ALA A 160 -42.61 -57.21 22.67
C ALA A 160 -41.67 -57.81 23.71
#